data_AF-A0A811R323-F1
#
_entry.id   AF-A0A811R323-F1
#
_cell.length_a   1.000
_cell.length_b   1.000
_cell.length_c   1.000
_cell.angle_alpha   90.00
_cell.angle_beta   90.00
_cell.angle_gamma   90.00
#
_symmetry.space_group_name_H-M   'P 1'
#
loop_
_entity.id
_entity.type
_entity.pdbx_description
1 polymer ?
#
loop_
_entity_poly.entity_id
_entity_poly.type
_entity_poly.pdbx_seq_one_letter_code
_entity_poly.pdbx_strand_id
1 'polypeptide(L)'
;MEMEEVESTWKAMFQRRVVMAAKHCHNIHEQLLGVLEAVGADVQNGCCHQGPARRRRRAHLRVPRWISASSSPACARPTTWRSAAAPCPTAPLDSVDDLTGDTPGVWCALEKLGNAAALCTRVHDGVESTRSHLRAVELLGFLDEASDGGDGDRRQPHVVMIPYPAQGHVTPMLQLAKLLHTRGFHVTFVNNEFNHRRHLRARGPSALDGTEGFRLAAIDDGLPLSEADATQDVPALCHSTMTTCLPRFKDLVARINAEVEAEGRSAVTCVVGDSTMTFALRAARELGLRCATLWTASACGFIGYYHYRHLVERGIVPLKSEAHLTDGYLDTVVDWIPGAPKDLRLRDLPSFVRTTDPDDIMLNFFIDETAGMSQASAVVINTFDEIDATLLDAMAKLLPPIYTVGPLPLTVRNNVPADSPVAAIGSNLWKEQEAPLRWLDGRAPRSVVYVNFGSITVMSNEHLVEFAWGLANTGYAFLWNVRPDLVKGGDSTGLPPEFAAATEGRSMLSTWCPRAAVLEHEAVGVFLTHSGWNSTLESICGGVPMVCWPFFAEQQTNCRYKRTEWGIGMEIGDDVRRGEVEALIREAMEGKKGQEMRRRVTQLRDSAVAAARPDGRSMRNVDKLIEEVLLA
;
A
#
# COMPACT_ATOMS: atom_id res chain seq x y z
N MET A 1 47.73 33.06 4.32
CA MET A 1 47.01 32.35 3.25
C MET A 1 45.68 33.05 3.09
N GLU A 2 45.56 33.81 2.01
CA GLU A 2 44.35 34.56 1.71
C GLU A 2 43.22 33.58 1.35
N MET A 3 41.99 33.95 1.70
CA MET A 3 40.79 33.12 1.55
C MET A 3 40.58 32.60 0.11
N GLU A 4 41.06 33.36 -0.89
CA GLU A 4 41.06 33.00 -2.31
C GLU A 4 41.94 31.77 -2.63
N GLU A 5 43.04 31.59 -1.91
CA GLU A 5 43.97 30.47 -2.11
C GLU A 5 43.36 29.15 -1.61
N VAL A 6 42.59 29.21 -0.52
CA VAL A 6 41.83 28.09 0.04
C VAL A 6 40.66 27.72 -0.87
N GLU A 7 39.93 28.71 -1.38
CA GLU A 7 38.80 28.49 -2.30
C GLU A 7 39.26 27.90 -3.64
N SER A 8 40.37 28.40 -4.20
CA SER A 8 41.01 27.85 -5.41
C SER A 8 41.43 26.39 -5.22
N THR A 9 42.04 26.07 -4.07
CA THR A 9 42.47 24.71 -3.74
C THR A 9 41.28 23.75 -3.58
N TRP A 10 40.20 24.19 -2.93
CA TRP A 10 38.96 23.41 -2.79
C TRP A 10 38.28 23.16 -4.14
N LYS A 11 38.21 24.18 -4.99
CA LYS A 11 37.63 24.07 -6.34
C LYS A 11 38.40 23.06 -7.20
N ALA A 12 39.74 23.12 -7.17
CA ALA A 12 40.60 22.18 -7.89
C ALA A 12 40.45 20.73 -7.35
N MET A 13 40.35 20.55 -6.03
CA MET A 13 40.10 19.22 -5.43
C MET A 13 38.73 18.66 -5.81
N PHE A 14 37.69 19.49 -5.77
CA PHE A 14 36.33 19.10 -6.14
C PHE A 14 36.25 18.67 -7.62
N GLN A 15 36.83 19.48 -8.52
CA GLN A 15 36.87 19.16 -9.95
C GLN A 15 37.60 17.85 -10.24
N ARG A 16 38.75 17.58 -9.59
CA ARG A 16 39.48 16.31 -9.74
C ARG A 16 38.64 15.10 -9.29
N ARG A 17 37.88 15.23 -8.19
CA ARG A 17 36.99 14.16 -7.72
C ARG A 17 35.83 13.90 -8.69
N VAL A 18 35.26 14.94 -9.28
CA VAL A 18 34.20 14.82 -10.29
C VAL A 18 34.70 14.08 -11.54
N VAL A 19 35.89 14.41 -12.05
CA VAL A 19 36.49 13.69 -13.19
C VAL A 19 36.76 12.22 -12.85
N MET A 20 37.31 11.93 -11.66
CA MET A 20 37.52 10.54 -11.23
C MET A 20 36.22 9.74 -11.13
N ALA A 21 35.17 10.34 -10.56
CA ALA A 21 33.86 9.70 -10.46
C ALA A 21 33.26 9.45 -11.85
N ALA A 22 33.35 10.43 -12.76
CA ALA A 22 32.86 10.28 -14.14
C ALA A 22 33.60 9.18 -14.92
N LYS A 23 34.94 9.08 -14.79
CA LYS A 23 35.73 7.97 -15.38
C LYS A 23 35.31 6.62 -14.82
N HIS A 24 35.16 6.54 -13.50
CA HIS A 24 34.75 5.29 -12.85
C HIS A 24 33.37 4.84 -13.32
N CYS A 25 32.41 5.77 -13.43
CA CYS A 25 31.08 5.49 -13.94
C CYS A 25 31.07 5.11 -15.43
N HIS A 26 31.92 5.72 -16.27
CA HIS A 26 32.07 5.31 -17.66
C HIS A 26 32.59 3.87 -17.76
N ASN A 27 33.60 3.51 -16.96
CA ASN A 27 34.12 2.14 -16.93
C ASN A 27 33.07 1.12 -16.44
N ILE A 28 32.30 1.47 -15.41
CA ILE A 28 31.17 0.64 -14.94
C ILE A 28 30.10 0.51 -16.04
N HIS A 29 29.80 1.59 -16.75
CA HIS A 29 28.82 1.59 -17.84
C HIS A 29 29.25 0.63 -18.97
N GLU A 30 30.50 0.69 -19.41
CA GLU A 30 31.05 -0.23 -20.43
C GLU A 30 31.06 -1.70 -19.94
N GLN A 31 31.41 -1.93 -18.67
CA GLN A 31 31.34 -3.28 -18.08
C GLN A 31 29.90 -3.82 -18.03
N LEU A 32 28.94 -2.97 -17.66
CA LEU A 32 27.52 -3.34 -17.62
C LEU A 32 26.93 -3.59 -19.02
N LEU A 33 27.36 -2.83 -20.03
CA LEU A 33 27.02 -3.12 -21.43
C LEU A 33 27.56 -4.48 -21.86
N GLY A 34 28.81 -4.81 -21.51
CA GLY A 34 29.38 -6.14 -21.76
C GLY A 34 28.61 -7.26 -21.06
N VAL A 35 28.14 -7.04 -19.83
CA VAL A 35 27.27 -8.00 -19.11
C VAL A 35 25.92 -8.16 -19.83
N LEU A 36 25.30 -7.07 -20.30
CA LEU A 36 24.04 -7.12 -21.05
C LEU A 36 24.17 -7.87 -22.38
N GLU A 37 25.29 -7.70 -23.10
CA GLU A 37 25.59 -8.44 -24.33
C GLU A 37 25.79 -9.93 -24.05
N ALA A 38 26.53 -10.27 -22.99
CA ALA A 38 26.74 -11.67 -22.57
C ALA A 38 25.42 -12.35 -22.16
N VAL A 39 24.59 -11.67 -21.36
CA VAL A 39 23.26 -12.16 -20.97
C VAL A 39 22.35 -12.32 -22.19
N GLY A 40 22.39 -11.37 -23.15
CA GLY A 40 21.66 -11.48 -24.42
C GLY A 40 22.08 -12.69 -25.27
N ALA A 41 23.38 -12.98 -25.32
CA ALA A 41 23.93 -14.14 -26.03
C ALA A 41 23.55 -15.48 -25.35
N ASP A 42 23.58 -15.54 -24.02
CA ASP A 42 23.18 -16.75 -23.27
C ASP A 42 21.68 -17.04 -23.38
N VAL A 43 20.82 -16.02 -23.41
CA VAL A 43 19.37 -16.18 -23.66
C VAL A 43 19.09 -16.70 -25.08
N GLN A 44 19.89 -16.28 -26.08
CA GLN A 44 19.79 -16.80 -27.44
C GLN A 44 20.31 -18.25 -27.57
N ASN A 45 21.40 -18.58 -26.88
CA ASN A 45 22.00 -19.92 -26.91
C ASN A 45 21.18 -20.94 -26.10
N GLY A 46 20.57 -20.56 -24.98
CA GLY A 46 19.65 -21.39 -24.21
C GLY A 46 18.40 -21.81 -24.97
N CYS A 47 17.94 -20.99 -25.93
CA CYS A 47 16.86 -21.37 -26.86
C CYS A 47 17.28 -22.42 -27.91
N CYS A 48 18.58 -22.66 -28.10
CA CYS A 48 19.11 -23.56 -29.13
C CYS A 48 19.51 -24.95 -28.60
N HIS A 49 19.54 -25.16 -27.28
CA HIS A 49 19.82 -26.45 -26.64
C HIS A 49 18.55 -27.08 -26.06
N GLN A 50 17.63 -27.49 -26.92
CA GLN A 50 16.64 -28.53 -26.59
C GLN A 50 16.69 -29.61 -27.68
N GLY A 51 16.88 -30.86 -27.24
CA GLY A 51 17.05 -32.03 -28.10
C GLY A 51 15.84 -32.32 -29.02
N PRO A 52 15.95 -33.33 -29.90
CA PRO A 52 15.08 -33.48 -31.08
C PRO A 52 13.58 -33.74 -30.82
N ALA A 53 13.12 -33.84 -29.57
CA ALA A 53 11.76 -34.27 -29.22
C ALA A 53 10.71 -33.15 -29.06
N ARG A 54 11.07 -31.86 -29.16
CA ARG A 54 10.11 -30.74 -28.97
C ARG A 54 9.94 -29.86 -30.22
N ARG A 55 9.70 -30.47 -31.39
CA ARG A 55 9.48 -29.74 -32.66
C ARG A 55 8.04 -29.37 -33.01
N ARG A 56 7.05 -29.59 -32.13
CA ARG A 56 5.65 -29.18 -32.38
C ARG A 56 5.14 -28.23 -31.32
N ARG A 57 5.38 -26.94 -31.57
CA ARG A 57 4.60 -25.72 -31.20
C ARG A 57 5.55 -24.51 -31.15
N ARG A 58 6.14 -24.19 -32.31
CA ARG A 58 6.82 -22.90 -32.53
C ARG A 58 5.77 -21.87 -32.96
N ALA A 59 5.14 -21.22 -32.00
CA ALA A 59 4.49 -19.93 -32.22
C ALA A 59 4.47 -19.18 -30.88
N HIS A 60 5.13 -18.01 -30.84
CA HIS A 60 5.11 -17.02 -29.75
C HIS A 60 6.23 -17.01 -28.68
N LEU A 61 7.45 -17.45 -29.00
CA LEU A 61 8.64 -17.00 -28.25
C LEU A 61 9.36 -15.93 -29.06
N ARG A 62 9.12 -14.65 -28.73
CA ARG A 62 9.92 -13.51 -29.21
C ARG A 62 10.89 -13.10 -28.10
N VAL A 63 12.15 -12.90 -28.48
CA VAL A 63 13.16 -12.24 -27.64
C VAL A 63 12.58 -10.92 -27.11
N PRO A 64 12.69 -10.61 -25.80
CA PRO A 64 12.24 -9.35 -25.24
C PRO A 64 12.83 -8.16 -26.00
N ARG A 65 11.98 -7.20 -26.39
CA ARG A 65 12.34 -6.03 -27.22
C ARG A 65 13.49 -5.18 -26.65
N TRP A 66 13.78 -5.27 -25.35
CA TRP A 66 14.84 -4.50 -24.69
C TRP A 66 16.26 -4.99 -25.06
N ILE A 67 16.44 -6.26 -25.44
CA ILE A 67 17.73 -6.80 -25.89
C ILE A 67 18.11 -6.27 -27.28
N SER A 68 17.13 -5.89 -28.11
CA SER A 68 17.37 -5.32 -29.45
C SER A 68 17.52 -3.80 -29.48
N ALA A 69 17.20 -3.10 -28.38
CA ALA A 69 17.19 -1.64 -28.30
C ALA A 69 18.50 -1.04 -27.76
N SER A 70 19.44 -1.88 -27.30
CA SER A 70 20.69 -1.51 -26.64
C SER A 70 21.83 -1.11 -27.60
N SER A 71 21.71 -1.35 -28.91
CA SER A 71 22.77 -1.06 -29.89
C SER A 71 22.59 0.27 -30.66
N SER A 72 21.65 1.13 -30.25
CA SER A 72 21.43 2.43 -30.91
C SER A 72 21.64 3.60 -29.92
N PRO A 73 22.56 4.55 -30.20
CA PRO A 73 22.80 5.73 -29.36
C PRO A 73 21.60 6.67 -29.22
N ALA A 74 20.48 6.42 -29.92
CA ALA A 74 19.35 7.32 -30.01
C ALA A 74 18.24 7.10 -28.96
N CYS A 75 18.28 6.02 -28.15
CA CYS A 75 17.18 5.66 -27.24
C CYS A 75 17.32 6.15 -25.79
N ALA A 76 18.41 6.84 -25.43
CA ALA A 76 18.55 7.47 -24.13
C ALA A 76 18.29 8.99 -24.23
N ARG A 77 17.02 9.40 -24.19
CA ARG A 77 16.68 10.80 -23.88
C ARG A 77 15.56 10.84 -22.85
N PRO A 78 15.85 11.12 -21.57
CA PRO A 78 14.85 11.60 -20.64
C PRO A 78 14.39 12.98 -21.12
N THR A 79 13.12 13.11 -21.49
CA THR A 79 12.52 14.43 -21.74
C THR A 79 12.28 15.13 -20.41
N THR A 80 13.17 16.04 -20.03
CA THR A 80 12.90 17.35 -19.41
C THR A 80 14.23 18.08 -19.17
N TRP A 81 14.20 19.42 -19.18
CA TRP A 81 15.32 20.38 -19.02
C TRP A 81 16.13 20.71 -20.29
N ARG A 82 15.50 21.42 -21.25
CA ARG A 82 16.24 22.15 -22.29
C ARG A 82 16.68 23.51 -21.75
N SER A 83 17.93 23.58 -21.30
CA SER A 83 18.75 24.78 -21.47
C SER A 83 19.49 24.65 -22.82
N ALA A 84 19.66 25.75 -23.55
CA ALA A 84 20.24 25.79 -24.90
C ALA A 84 21.77 25.58 -24.92
N ALA A 85 22.26 24.51 -24.27
CA ALA A 85 23.66 24.11 -24.28
C ALA A 85 23.87 22.87 -25.18
N ALA A 86 25.05 22.79 -25.80
CA ALA A 86 25.44 21.69 -26.69
C ALA A 86 25.33 20.30 -25.99
N PRO A 87 24.99 19.22 -26.73
CA PRO A 87 24.88 17.88 -26.16
C PRO A 87 26.21 17.41 -25.53
N CYS A 88 26.12 16.74 -24.37
CA CYS A 88 27.26 16.16 -23.67
C CYS A 88 28.01 15.16 -24.59
N PRO A 89 29.34 15.31 -24.79
CA PRO A 89 30.13 14.41 -25.64
C PRO A 89 30.11 12.97 -25.13
N THR A 90 30.11 12.01 -26.07
CA THR A 90 30.18 10.57 -25.75
C THR A 90 31.53 10.15 -25.17
N ALA A 91 32.61 10.87 -25.49
CA ALA A 91 33.97 10.59 -25.01
C ALA A 91 34.12 10.77 -23.48
N PRO A 92 34.99 10.01 -22.79
CA PRO A 92 35.24 10.14 -21.36
C PRO A 92 35.67 11.57 -20.97
N LEU A 93 35.35 12.01 -19.74
CA LEU A 93 35.97 13.21 -19.17
C LEU A 93 37.36 12.81 -18.68
N ASP A 94 38.41 13.31 -19.33
CA ASP A 94 39.78 12.84 -19.13
C ASP A 94 40.65 13.73 -18.28
N SER A 95 40.30 15.01 -18.16
CA SER A 95 41.03 16.03 -17.44
C SER A 95 40.10 17.03 -16.74
N VAL A 96 40.65 17.83 -15.83
CA VAL A 96 39.91 18.94 -15.20
C VAL A 96 39.59 20.04 -16.20
N ASP A 97 40.37 20.17 -17.27
CA ASP A 97 40.16 21.19 -18.31
C ASP A 97 38.82 20.97 -19.03
N ASP A 98 38.34 19.72 -19.09
CA ASP A 98 37.02 19.35 -19.61
C ASP A 98 35.84 19.92 -18.77
N LEU A 99 36.13 20.43 -17.56
CA LEU A 99 35.16 21.08 -16.67
C LEU A 99 35.23 22.62 -16.69
N THR A 100 36.17 23.23 -17.42
CA THR A 100 36.50 24.67 -17.27
C THR A 100 35.96 25.60 -18.36
N GLY A 101 35.35 25.08 -19.44
CA GLY A 101 34.66 25.90 -20.44
C GLY A 101 33.27 26.37 -20.00
N ASP A 102 32.76 27.47 -20.57
CA ASP A 102 31.47 28.12 -20.27
C ASP A 102 30.28 27.14 -20.22
N THR A 103 30.06 26.54 -19.06
CA THR A 103 28.85 25.82 -18.64
C THR A 103 28.39 24.54 -19.40
N PRO A 104 29.25 23.61 -19.91
CA PRO A 104 28.79 22.25 -20.28
C PRO A 104 29.41 21.11 -19.44
N GLY A 105 30.57 21.31 -18.79
CA GLY A 105 31.35 20.20 -18.21
C GLY A 105 30.74 19.55 -16.95
N VAL A 106 30.27 20.36 -16.00
CA VAL A 106 29.62 19.87 -14.76
C VAL A 106 28.27 19.22 -15.07
N TRP A 107 27.51 19.80 -16.00
CA TRP A 107 26.24 19.22 -16.47
C TRP A 107 26.46 17.87 -17.15
N CYS A 108 27.47 17.77 -18.01
CA CYS A 108 27.85 16.52 -18.67
C CYS A 108 28.31 15.45 -17.66
N ALA A 109 29.03 15.82 -16.60
CA ALA A 109 29.37 14.90 -15.52
C ALA A 109 28.13 14.39 -14.75
N LEU A 110 27.19 15.27 -14.40
CA LEU A 110 25.94 14.90 -13.73
C LEU A 110 25.03 14.04 -14.61
N GLU A 111 24.94 14.35 -15.91
CA GLU A 111 24.19 13.57 -16.89
C GLU A 111 24.78 12.16 -17.06
N LYS A 112 26.12 12.04 -17.12
CA LYS A 112 26.81 10.74 -17.16
C LYS A 112 26.60 9.92 -15.88
N LEU A 113 26.63 10.56 -14.72
CA LEU A 113 26.32 9.92 -13.43
C LEU A 113 24.87 9.42 -13.38
N GLY A 114 23.91 10.26 -13.81
CA GLY A 114 22.50 9.89 -13.89
C GLY A 114 22.24 8.73 -14.86
N ASN A 115 22.90 8.73 -16.02
CA ASN A 115 22.79 7.66 -17.02
C ASN A 115 23.40 6.33 -16.53
N ALA A 116 24.52 6.38 -15.81
CA ALA A 116 25.13 5.20 -15.19
C ALA A 116 24.22 4.61 -14.10
N ALA A 117 23.67 5.44 -13.21
CA ALA A 117 22.73 4.99 -12.18
C ALA A 117 21.47 4.36 -12.80
N ALA A 118 20.89 5.00 -13.82
CA ALA A 118 19.74 4.47 -14.54
C ALA A 118 20.04 3.15 -15.25
N LEU A 119 21.26 2.97 -15.77
CA LEU A 119 21.69 1.69 -16.36
C LEU A 119 21.85 0.61 -15.28
N CYS A 120 22.49 0.90 -14.14
CA CYS A 120 22.60 -0.04 -13.03
C CYS A 120 21.24 -0.55 -12.57
N THR A 121 20.26 0.34 -12.40
CA THR A 121 18.88 -0.04 -12.04
C THR A 121 18.27 -0.94 -13.11
N ARG A 122 18.39 -0.60 -14.40
CA ARG A 122 17.88 -1.44 -15.50
C ARG A 122 18.55 -2.81 -15.58
N VAL A 123 19.87 -2.89 -15.33
CA VAL A 123 20.61 -4.17 -15.32
C VAL A 123 20.16 -5.02 -14.14
N HIS A 124 20.08 -4.43 -12.95
CA HIS A 124 19.56 -5.11 -11.76
C HIS A 124 18.14 -5.64 -12.00
N ASP A 125 17.24 -4.79 -12.51
CA ASP A 125 15.86 -5.17 -12.80
C ASP A 125 15.77 -6.23 -13.92
N GLY A 126 16.66 -6.16 -14.91
CA GLY A 126 16.76 -7.14 -16.00
C GLY A 126 17.28 -8.50 -15.53
N VAL A 127 18.28 -8.53 -14.65
CA VAL A 127 18.83 -9.76 -14.05
C VAL A 127 17.79 -10.39 -13.13
N GLU A 128 17.15 -9.61 -12.26
CA GLU A 128 16.08 -10.11 -11.40
C GLU A 128 14.86 -10.55 -12.22
N SER A 129 14.47 -9.81 -13.27
CA SER A 129 13.41 -10.22 -14.19
C SER A 129 13.73 -11.53 -14.90
N THR A 130 14.96 -11.72 -15.38
CA THR A 130 15.39 -12.95 -16.06
C THR A 130 15.42 -14.13 -15.08
N ARG A 131 15.89 -13.91 -13.85
CA ARG A 131 15.90 -14.92 -12.79
C ARG A 131 14.48 -15.32 -12.37
N SER A 132 13.58 -14.35 -12.22
CA SER A 132 12.16 -14.58 -11.98
C SER A 132 11.47 -15.26 -13.16
N HIS A 133 11.82 -14.92 -14.41
CA HIS A 133 11.23 -15.54 -15.60
C HIS A 133 11.68 -16.99 -15.78
N LEU A 134 12.96 -17.29 -15.53
CA LEU A 134 13.47 -18.67 -15.53
C LEU A 134 12.77 -19.51 -14.45
N ARG A 135 12.59 -18.95 -13.24
CA ARG A 135 11.82 -19.61 -12.16
C ARG A 135 10.33 -19.73 -12.44
N ALA A 136 9.71 -18.74 -13.08
CA ALA A 136 8.31 -18.80 -13.48
C ALA A 136 8.08 -19.80 -14.62
N VAL A 137 9.05 -19.98 -15.52
CA VAL A 137 9.03 -21.03 -16.55
C VAL A 137 9.25 -22.41 -15.93
N GLU A 138 10.10 -22.53 -14.91
CA GLU A 138 10.18 -23.74 -14.08
C GLU A 138 8.87 -24.01 -13.34
N LEU A 139 8.20 -22.99 -12.82
CA LEU A 139 6.89 -23.10 -12.16
C LEU A 139 5.80 -23.52 -13.15
N LEU A 140 5.75 -22.92 -14.34
CA LEU A 140 4.83 -23.32 -15.40
C LEU A 140 5.15 -24.73 -15.91
N GLY A 141 6.43 -25.14 -15.92
CA GLY A 141 6.85 -26.51 -16.21
C GLY A 141 6.42 -27.49 -15.12
N PHE A 142 6.58 -27.14 -13.84
CA PHE A 142 6.12 -27.91 -12.69
C PHE A 142 4.59 -28.00 -12.61
N LEU A 143 3.88 -26.96 -13.04
CA LEU A 143 2.42 -26.91 -13.05
C LEU A 143 1.82 -27.57 -14.31
N ASP A 144 2.49 -27.53 -15.46
CA ASP A 144 2.12 -28.33 -16.64
C ASP A 144 2.41 -29.82 -16.41
N GLU A 145 3.52 -30.17 -15.74
CA GLU A 145 3.78 -31.56 -15.30
C GLU A 145 2.77 -32.03 -14.24
N ALA A 146 2.16 -31.13 -13.46
CA ALA A 146 1.04 -31.46 -12.57
C ALA A 146 -0.27 -31.75 -13.31
N SER A 147 -0.34 -31.48 -14.62
CA SER A 147 -1.49 -31.81 -15.48
C SER A 147 -1.32 -33.11 -16.27
N ASP A 148 -0.11 -33.68 -16.32
CA ASP A 148 0.20 -34.93 -17.01
C ASP A 148 0.68 -35.98 -15.99
N GLY A 149 -0.18 -36.95 -15.69
CA GLY A 149 -0.09 -37.84 -14.53
C GLY A 149 1.28 -38.49 -14.29
N GLY A 150 1.93 -38.08 -13.20
CA GLY A 150 3.07 -38.74 -12.57
C GLY A 150 2.89 -38.77 -11.06
N ASP A 151 2.68 -39.96 -10.52
CA ASP A 151 2.42 -40.28 -9.11
C ASP A 151 3.59 -39.86 -8.19
N GLY A 152 3.37 -38.77 -7.45
CA GLY A 152 4.19 -38.29 -6.35
C GLY A 152 3.35 -37.31 -5.53
N ASP A 153 2.82 -37.77 -4.40
CA ASP A 153 1.88 -37.10 -3.47
C ASP A 153 2.36 -35.71 -2.99
N ARG A 154 2.25 -34.67 -3.84
CA ARG A 154 2.36 -33.27 -3.43
C ARG A 154 0.96 -32.72 -3.19
N ARG A 155 0.48 -32.93 -1.97
CA ARG A 155 -0.75 -32.35 -1.41
C ARG A 155 -0.79 -30.83 -1.62
N GLN A 156 -1.89 -30.35 -2.19
CA GLN A 156 -2.16 -28.92 -2.43
C GLN A 156 -2.06 -28.12 -1.11
N PRO A 157 -1.33 -26.99 -1.05
CA PRO A 157 -1.17 -26.21 0.17
C PRO A 157 -2.48 -25.57 0.61
N HIS A 158 -2.70 -25.51 1.92
CA HIS A 158 -3.93 -24.95 2.51
C HIS A 158 -3.57 -23.85 3.51
N VAL A 159 -3.97 -22.62 3.19
CA VAL A 159 -3.78 -21.44 4.04
C VAL A 159 -5.06 -21.09 4.81
N VAL A 160 -4.92 -20.86 6.11
CA VAL A 160 -5.96 -20.20 6.92
C VAL A 160 -5.60 -18.73 7.07
N MET A 161 -6.52 -17.84 6.69
CA MET A 161 -6.31 -16.40 6.78
C MET A 161 -7.28 -15.76 7.76
N ILE A 162 -6.76 -14.93 8.68
CA ILE A 162 -7.57 -14.29 9.73
C ILE A 162 -7.29 -12.77 9.81
N PRO A 163 -8.20 -11.92 9.30
CA PRO A 163 -8.12 -10.47 9.44
C PRO A 163 -8.48 -10.00 10.86
N TYR A 164 -8.03 -8.82 11.25
CA TYR A 164 -8.68 -8.09 12.33
C TYR A 164 -10.12 -7.74 11.90
N PRO A 165 -11.14 -7.82 12.79
CA PRO A 165 -12.54 -7.74 12.39
C PRO A 165 -13.04 -6.30 12.12
N ALA A 166 -12.31 -5.54 11.31
CA ALA A 166 -12.73 -4.23 10.79
C ALA A 166 -12.60 -4.19 9.26
N GLN A 167 -13.48 -3.45 8.57
CA GLN A 167 -13.52 -3.35 7.10
C GLN A 167 -12.15 -3.05 6.46
N GLY A 168 -11.37 -2.17 7.11
CA GLY A 168 -10.02 -1.77 6.68
C GLY A 168 -8.99 -2.89 6.71
N HIS A 169 -9.24 -3.96 7.47
CA HIS A 169 -8.35 -5.11 7.60
C HIS A 169 -8.87 -6.30 6.76
N VAL A 170 -10.18 -6.56 6.80
CA VAL A 170 -10.84 -7.63 6.05
C VAL A 170 -10.60 -7.49 4.53
N THR A 171 -10.66 -6.26 4.01
CA THR A 171 -10.53 -6.01 2.56
C THR A 171 -9.13 -6.36 2.02
N PRO A 172 -8.02 -5.81 2.52
CA PRO A 172 -6.69 -6.16 2.05
C PRO A 172 -6.33 -7.63 2.33
N MET A 173 -6.78 -8.19 3.47
CA MET A 173 -6.59 -9.62 3.74
C MET A 173 -7.28 -10.50 2.70
N LEU A 174 -8.53 -10.18 2.33
CA LEU A 174 -9.24 -10.91 1.29
C LEU A 174 -8.55 -10.74 -0.07
N GLN A 175 -8.05 -9.54 -0.37
CA GLN A 175 -7.31 -9.29 -1.61
C GLN A 175 -6.05 -10.16 -1.73
N LEU A 176 -5.25 -10.26 -0.66
CA LEU A 176 -4.11 -11.18 -0.63
C LEU A 176 -4.56 -12.65 -0.75
N ALA A 177 -5.66 -13.02 -0.08
CA ALA A 177 -6.23 -14.37 -0.16
C ALA A 177 -6.57 -14.78 -1.60
N LYS A 178 -7.12 -13.87 -2.40
CA LYS A 178 -7.38 -14.11 -3.82
C LYS A 178 -6.11 -14.36 -4.61
N LEU A 179 -5.04 -13.59 -4.36
CA LEU A 179 -3.75 -13.79 -5.02
C LEU A 179 -3.15 -15.16 -4.67
N LEU A 180 -3.19 -15.56 -3.39
CA LEU A 180 -2.72 -16.89 -2.98
C LEU A 180 -3.54 -18.02 -3.63
N HIS A 181 -4.87 -17.86 -3.74
CA HIS A 181 -5.71 -18.83 -4.45
C HIS A 181 -5.30 -18.98 -5.91
N THR A 182 -5.03 -17.86 -6.62
CA THR A 182 -4.54 -17.91 -8.01
C THR A 182 -3.16 -18.56 -8.16
N ARG A 183 -2.45 -18.82 -7.05
CA ARG A 183 -1.19 -19.56 -6.98
C ARG A 183 -1.36 -20.98 -6.45
N GLY A 184 -2.57 -21.51 -6.47
CA GLY A 184 -2.86 -22.91 -6.18
C GLY A 184 -3.11 -23.22 -4.70
N PHE A 185 -3.25 -22.21 -3.83
CA PHE A 185 -3.62 -22.45 -2.44
C PHE A 185 -5.11 -22.75 -2.30
N HIS A 186 -5.43 -23.78 -1.52
CA HIS A 186 -6.70 -23.80 -0.82
C HIS A 186 -6.72 -22.69 0.23
N VAL A 187 -7.82 -21.95 0.32
CA VAL A 187 -7.97 -20.83 1.25
C VAL A 187 -9.17 -21.06 2.16
N THR A 188 -8.93 -21.01 3.47
CA THR A 188 -10.00 -20.75 4.45
C THR A 188 -9.86 -19.32 4.96
N PHE A 189 -10.80 -18.45 4.58
CA PHE A 189 -10.85 -17.08 5.06
C PHE A 189 -11.76 -16.97 6.29
N VAL A 190 -11.21 -16.59 7.44
CA VAL A 190 -11.91 -16.62 8.73
C VAL A 190 -12.40 -15.22 9.07
N ASN A 191 -13.72 -15.01 9.15
CA ASN A 191 -14.29 -13.81 9.75
C ASN A 191 -14.49 -14.02 11.26
N ASN A 192 -14.65 -12.96 12.05
CA ASN A 192 -15.36 -13.13 13.32
C ASN A 192 -16.86 -13.35 13.04
N GLU A 193 -17.57 -13.98 13.96
CA GLU A 193 -19.01 -14.28 13.78
C GLU A 193 -19.85 -13.03 13.49
N PHE A 194 -19.53 -11.89 14.13
CA PHE A 194 -20.21 -10.62 13.89
C PHE A 194 -20.08 -10.16 12.43
N ASN A 195 -18.86 -10.08 11.89
CA ASN A 195 -18.67 -9.69 10.49
C ASN A 195 -19.18 -10.76 9.53
N HIS A 196 -19.13 -12.03 9.90
CA HIS A 196 -19.69 -13.13 9.11
C HIS A 196 -21.20 -12.92 8.90
N ARG A 197 -21.95 -12.56 9.95
CA ARG A 197 -23.38 -12.19 9.86
C ARG A 197 -23.61 -10.87 9.12
N ARG A 198 -22.77 -9.84 9.34
CA ARG A 198 -22.86 -8.58 8.59
C ARG A 198 -22.63 -8.78 7.10
N HIS A 199 -21.73 -9.69 6.72
CA HIS A 199 -21.45 -10.01 5.33
C HIS A 199 -22.69 -10.54 4.60
N LEU A 200 -23.42 -11.46 5.24
CA LEU A 200 -24.70 -11.97 4.75
C LEU A 200 -25.75 -10.86 4.59
N ARG A 201 -25.84 -9.94 5.56
CA ARG A 201 -26.77 -8.80 5.47
C ARG A 201 -26.43 -7.84 4.32
N ALA A 202 -25.15 -7.55 4.15
CA ALA A 202 -24.67 -6.58 3.15
C ALA A 202 -24.74 -7.13 1.72
N ARG A 203 -24.45 -8.41 1.52
CA ARG A 203 -24.24 -9.02 0.19
C ARG A 203 -25.23 -10.14 -0.17
N GLY A 204 -26.08 -10.57 0.76
CA GLY A 204 -27.12 -11.56 0.55
C GLY A 204 -26.75 -12.97 1.03
N PRO A 205 -27.70 -13.94 0.96
CA PRO A 205 -27.54 -15.28 1.53
C PRO A 205 -26.38 -16.09 0.98
N SER A 206 -26.01 -15.89 -0.29
CA SER A 206 -24.93 -16.60 -0.98
C SER A 206 -23.54 -15.98 -0.75
N ALA A 207 -23.43 -14.93 0.06
CA ALA A 207 -22.18 -14.20 0.25
C ALA A 207 -21.06 -15.04 0.90
N LEU A 208 -21.41 -16.17 1.49
CA LEU A 208 -20.50 -17.07 2.21
C LEU A 208 -20.27 -18.41 1.50
N ASP A 209 -20.90 -18.64 0.34
CA ASP A 209 -20.86 -19.93 -0.37
C ASP A 209 -19.44 -20.32 -0.81
N GLY A 210 -18.55 -19.33 -0.97
CA GLY A 210 -17.19 -19.53 -1.42
C GLY A 210 -17.11 -19.99 -2.89
N THR A 211 -16.06 -20.71 -3.22
CA THR A 211 -15.88 -21.41 -4.50
C THR A 211 -14.99 -22.64 -4.28
N GLU A 212 -14.78 -23.46 -5.29
CA GLU A 212 -13.81 -24.55 -5.23
C GLU A 212 -12.44 -24.06 -4.73
N GLY A 213 -11.98 -24.67 -3.64
CA GLY A 213 -10.75 -24.32 -2.96
C GLY A 213 -10.71 -22.96 -2.26
N PHE A 214 -11.83 -22.23 -2.17
CA PHE A 214 -11.94 -21.00 -1.38
C PHE A 214 -13.18 -21.06 -0.49
N ARG A 215 -13.02 -21.11 0.82
CA ARG A 215 -14.14 -21.14 1.76
C ARG A 215 -14.06 -20.04 2.80
N LEU A 216 -15.22 -19.62 3.29
CA LEU A 216 -15.33 -18.69 4.40
C LEU A 216 -15.71 -19.45 5.68
N ALA A 217 -15.08 -19.09 6.79
CA ALA A 217 -15.35 -19.64 8.12
C ALA A 217 -15.60 -18.50 9.11
N ALA A 218 -16.04 -18.87 10.32
CA ALA A 218 -16.27 -17.94 11.41
C ALA A 218 -15.51 -18.38 12.68
N ILE A 219 -15.08 -17.40 13.47
CA ILE A 219 -14.56 -17.59 14.83
C ILE A 219 -15.30 -16.67 15.80
N ASP A 220 -15.60 -17.19 16.99
CA ASP A 220 -16.12 -16.41 18.11
C ASP A 220 -15.00 -15.51 18.67
N ASP A 221 -15.25 -14.20 18.69
CA ASP A 221 -14.30 -13.19 19.16
C ASP A 221 -14.38 -12.96 20.67
N GLY A 222 -15.30 -13.61 21.39
CA GLY A 222 -15.48 -13.50 22.84
C GLY A 222 -16.34 -12.31 23.29
N LEU A 223 -16.85 -11.49 22.36
CA LEU A 223 -17.74 -10.38 22.68
C LEU A 223 -19.22 -10.81 22.71
N PRO A 224 -20.09 -10.08 23.43
CA PRO A 224 -21.53 -10.34 23.40
C PRO A 224 -22.12 -10.25 21.99
N LEU A 225 -23.16 -11.04 21.73
CA LEU A 225 -23.90 -10.99 20.48
C LEU A 225 -24.42 -9.58 20.19
N SER A 226 -24.12 -9.07 19.00
CA SER A 226 -24.62 -7.79 18.51
C SER A 226 -25.09 -7.92 17.05
N GLU A 227 -26.15 -7.20 16.73
CA GLU A 227 -26.72 -7.11 15.37
C GLU A 227 -26.63 -5.68 14.81
N ALA A 228 -25.86 -4.80 15.47
CA ALA A 228 -25.65 -3.43 15.01
C ALA A 228 -25.07 -3.40 13.58
N ASP A 229 -25.54 -2.45 12.77
CA ASP A 229 -24.94 -2.18 11.45
C ASP A 229 -23.82 -1.13 11.56
N ALA A 230 -22.87 -1.40 12.47
CA ALA A 230 -21.74 -0.56 12.79
C ALA A 230 -20.51 -1.43 13.10
N THR A 231 -19.33 -0.82 13.16
CA THR A 231 -18.14 -1.53 13.66
C THR A 231 -18.31 -1.80 15.16
N GLN A 232 -17.94 -3.00 15.63
CA GLN A 232 -17.92 -3.31 17.07
C GLN A 232 -16.97 -2.35 17.82
N ASP A 233 -17.15 -2.24 19.14
CA ASP A 233 -16.28 -1.43 19.98
C ASP A 233 -14.81 -1.88 19.83
N VAL A 234 -13.98 -0.98 19.31
CA VAL A 234 -12.60 -1.28 18.91
C VAL A 234 -11.73 -1.64 20.12
N PRO A 235 -11.75 -0.90 21.25
CA PRO A 235 -11.02 -1.30 22.45
C PRO A 235 -11.45 -2.68 22.99
N ALA A 236 -12.76 -2.96 23.07
CA ALA A 236 -13.26 -4.27 23.51
C ALA A 236 -12.81 -5.40 22.57
N LEU A 237 -12.83 -5.16 21.25
CA LEU A 237 -12.30 -6.10 20.25
C LEU A 237 -10.82 -6.38 20.51
N CYS A 238 -9.99 -5.34 20.61
CA CYS A 238 -8.54 -5.48 20.87
C CYS A 238 -8.27 -6.30 22.14
N HIS A 239 -8.97 -5.99 23.23
CA HIS A 239 -8.83 -6.75 24.48
C HIS A 239 -9.26 -8.21 24.31
N SER A 240 -10.40 -8.45 23.66
CA SER A 240 -10.96 -9.80 23.50
C SER A 240 -10.12 -10.67 22.56
N THR A 241 -9.56 -10.11 21.48
CA THR A 241 -8.68 -10.85 20.56
C THR A 241 -7.39 -11.30 21.25
N MET A 242 -6.82 -10.45 22.12
CA MET A 242 -5.63 -10.81 22.89
C MET A 242 -5.89 -11.92 23.91
N THR A 243 -7.08 -11.94 24.53
CA THR A 243 -7.36 -12.76 25.71
C THR A 243 -8.14 -14.05 25.42
N THR A 244 -8.91 -14.11 24.33
CA THR A 244 -9.86 -15.21 24.10
C THR A 244 -9.60 -16.01 22.81
N CYS A 245 -9.01 -15.39 21.78
CA CYS A 245 -9.01 -15.98 20.44
C CYS A 245 -7.98 -17.10 20.23
N LEU A 246 -6.88 -17.13 21.00
CA LEU A 246 -5.83 -18.15 20.85
C LEU A 246 -6.37 -19.60 20.92
N PRO A 247 -7.00 -20.06 22.02
CA PRO A 247 -7.52 -21.44 22.09
C PRO A 247 -8.61 -21.68 21.03
N ARG A 248 -9.49 -20.70 20.82
CA ARG A 248 -10.59 -20.79 19.84
C ARG A 248 -10.10 -20.97 18.40
N PHE A 249 -9.01 -20.31 18.05
CA PHE A 249 -8.41 -20.41 16.73
C PHE A 249 -7.73 -21.75 16.53
N LYS A 250 -7.05 -22.29 17.56
CA LYS A 250 -6.51 -23.66 17.52
C LYS A 250 -7.62 -24.70 17.30
N ASP A 251 -8.74 -24.56 18.02
CA ASP A 251 -9.90 -25.43 17.85
C ASP A 251 -10.51 -25.31 16.45
N LEU A 252 -10.56 -24.09 15.90
CA LEU A 252 -11.01 -23.87 14.52
C LEU A 252 -10.10 -24.59 13.52
N VAL A 253 -8.78 -24.46 13.63
CA VAL A 253 -7.84 -25.17 12.74
C VAL A 253 -7.99 -26.69 12.87
N ALA A 254 -8.19 -27.21 14.09
CA ALA A 254 -8.43 -28.64 14.30
C ALA A 254 -9.72 -29.12 13.63
N ARG A 255 -10.82 -28.36 13.75
CA ARG A 255 -12.09 -28.65 13.06
C ARG A 255 -11.92 -28.62 11.53
N ILE A 256 -11.25 -27.58 11.02
CA ILE A 256 -10.94 -27.45 9.60
C ILE A 256 -10.19 -28.69 9.10
N ASN A 257 -9.17 -29.15 9.83
CA ASN A 257 -8.38 -30.32 9.47
C ASN A 257 -9.22 -31.61 9.44
N ALA A 258 -10.11 -31.81 10.42
CA ALA A 258 -11.00 -32.96 10.46
C ALA A 258 -12.00 -32.96 9.28
N GLU A 259 -12.52 -31.80 8.90
CA GLU A 259 -13.42 -31.66 7.75
C GLU A 259 -12.71 -31.97 6.43
N VAL A 260 -11.53 -31.39 6.19
CA VAL A 260 -10.79 -31.62 4.93
C VAL A 260 -10.26 -33.04 4.84
N GLU A 261 -9.90 -33.68 5.96
CA GLU A 261 -9.52 -35.09 6.00
C GLU A 261 -10.69 -35.99 5.58
N ALA A 262 -11.91 -35.72 6.07
CA ALA A 262 -13.12 -36.43 5.64
C ALA A 262 -13.45 -36.24 4.15
N GLU A 263 -13.04 -35.10 3.57
CA GLU A 263 -13.16 -34.80 2.14
C GLU A 263 -12.00 -35.36 1.29
N GLY A 264 -11.01 -36.01 1.90
CA GLY A 264 -9.80 -36.50 1.21
C GLY A 264 -8.87 -35.38 0.72
N ARG A 265 -8.97 -34.19 1.33
CA ARG A 265 -8.18 -32.99 1.01
C ARG A 265 -7.03 -32.79 2.00
N SER A 266 -6.11 -31.91 1.63
CA SER A 266 -4.92 -31.59 2.43
C SER A 266 -5.27 -30.80 3.69
N ALA A 267 -4.67 -31.17 4.81
CA ALA A 267 -4.72 -30.39 6.05
C ALA A 267 -4.07 -29.00 5.88
N VAL A 268 -4.37 -28.10 6.80
CA VAL A 268 -3.78 -26.76 6.86
C VAL A 268 -2.26 -26.85 6.93
N THR A 269 -1.58 -26.12 6.03
CA THR A 269 -0.12 -26.10 5.93
C THR A 269 0.49 -24.80 6.42
N CYS A 270 -0.29 -23.70 6.43
CA CYS A 270 0.19 -22.39 6.85
C CYS A 270 -0.95 -21.47 7.33
N VAL A 271 -0.57 -20.41 8.06
CA VAL A 271 -1.48 -19.37 8.55
C VAL A 271 -0.97 -18.01 8.12
N VAL A 272 -1.86 -17.16 7.60
CA VAL A 272 -1.58 -15.73 7.40
C VAL A 272 -2.53 -14.91 8.25
N GLY A 273 -2.00 -14.29 9.31
CA GLY A 273 -2.77 -13.42 10.18
C GLY A 273 -2.67 -11.96 9.77
N ASP A 274 -3.64 -11.15 10.17
CA ASP A 274 -3.39 -9.72 10.28
C ASP A 274 -2.25 -9.46 11.29
N SER A 275 -1.42 -8.46 11.03
CA SER A 275 -0.32 -8.10 11.94
C SER A 275 -0.79 -7.63 13.32
N THR A 276 -2.07 -7.24 13.49
CA THR A 276 -2.66 -6.95 14.81
C THR A 276 -3.46 -8.13 15.39
N MET A 277 -3.22 -9.35 14.89
CA MET A 277 -3.86 -10.59 15.34
C MET A 277 -2.79 -11.65 15.67
N THR A 278 -1.75 -11.27 16.41
CA THR A 278 -0.55 -12.10 16.65
C THR A 278 -0.84 -13.40 17.41
N PHE A 279 -2.01 -13.57 18.03
CA PHE A 279 -2.44 -14.88 18.53
C PHE A 279 -2.45 -15.95 17.42
N ALA A 280 -2.70 -15.57 16.16
CA ALA A 280 -2.68 -16.49 15.03
C ALA A 280 -1.26 -17.01 14.75
N LEU A 281 -0.24 -16.18 14.95
CA LEU A 281 1.17 -16.58 14.86
C LEU A 281 1.52 -17.58 15.96
N ARG A 282 1.09 -17.28 17.20
CA ARG A 282 1.30 -18.17 18.33
C ARG A 282 0.63 -19.52 18.10
N ALA A 283 -0.63 -19.53 17.65
CA ALA A 283 -1.34 -20.76 17.31
C ALA A 283 -0.62 -21.54 16.22
N ALA A 284 -0.20 -20.89 15.14
CA ALA A 284 0.52 -21.53 14.06
C ALA A 284 1.80 -22.22 14.56
N ARG A 285 2.60 -21.54 15.39
CA ARG A 285 3.81 -22.11 15.99
C ARG A 285 3.51 -23.31 16.89
N GLU A 286 2.49 -23.21 17.75
CA GLU A 286 2.07 -24.32 18.63
C GLU A 286 1.56 -25.54 17.83
N LEU A 287 1.07 -25.31 16.61
CA LEU A 287 0.59 -26.35 15.69
C LEU A 287 1.67 -26.81 14.68
N GLY A 288 2.88 -26.25 14.72
CA GLY A 288 3.94 -26.56 13.75
C GLY A 288 3.67 -26.07 12.33
N LEU A 289 2.84 -25.05 12.17
CA LEU A 289 2.46 -24.45 10.88
C LEU A 289 3.38 -23.27 10.53
N ARG A 290 3.62 -23.08 9.23
CA ARG A 290 4.29 -21.89 8.71
C ARG A 290 3.40 -20.66 8.91
N CYS A 291 3.97 -19.50 9.20
CA CYS A 291 3.17 -18.31 9.42
C CYS A 291 3.79 -17.01 8.89
N ALA A 292 2.93 -16.16 8.32
CA ALA A 292 3.24 -14.79 7.94
C ALA A 292 2.17 -13.85 8.47
N THR A 293 2.45 -12.55 8.47
CA THR A 293 1.43 -11.52 8.75
C THR A 293 1.22 -10.59 7.58
N LEU A 294 0.05 -9.94 7.52
CA LEU A 294 -0.18 -8.78 6.66
C LEU A 294 -0.40 -7.52 7.50
N TRP A 295 0.49 -6.55 7.34
CA TRP A 295 0.30 -5.19 7.84
C TRP A 295 -0.58 -4.41 6.86
N THR A 296 -1.79 -4.10 7.32
CA THR A 296 -2.86 -3.50 6.50
C THR A 296 -2.90 -1.97 6.57
N ALA A 297 -2.15 -1.37 7.50
CA ALA A 297 -1.99 0.08 7.63
C ALA A 297 -0.72 0.58 6.89
N SER A 298 -0.42 1.87 7.02
CA SER A 298 0.71 2.49 6.31
C SER A 298 2.07 2.13 6.93
N ALA A 299 3.14 2.19 6.13
CA ALA A 299 4.51 1.99 6.63
C ALA A 299 4.91 3.10 7.62
N CYS A 300 4.52 4.35 7.35
CA CYS A 300 4.75 5.47 8.28
C CYS A 300 3.99 5.28 9.60
N GLY A 301 2.77 4.75 9.55
CA GLY A 301 1.99 4.39 10.74
C GLY A 301 2.64 3.28 11.54
N PHE A 302 3.13 2.21 10.87
CA PHE A 302 3.88 1.14 11.52
C PHE A 302 5.07 1.66 12.33
N ILE A 303 5.91 2.50 11.72
CA ILE A 303 7.08 3.08 12.40
C ILE A 303 6.64 3.84 13.66
N GLY A 304 5.51 4.56 13.60
CA GLY A 304 4.92 5.18 14.78
C GLY A 304 4.54 4.16 15.87
N TYR A 305 3.75 3.14 15.53
CA TYR A 305 3.31 2.10 16.48
C TYR A 305 4.48 1.33 17.11
N TYR A 306 5.48 0.94 16.30
CA TYR A 306 6.65 0.20 16.78
C TYR A 306 7.43 0.97 17.86
N HIS A 307 7.43 2.30 17.81
CA HIS A 307 8.11 3.14 18.78
C HIS A 307 7.26 3.55 19.99
N TYR A 308 6.04 3.04 20.14
CA TYR A 308 5.20 3.28 21.33
C TYR A 308 5.93 2.90 22.62
N ARG A 309 6.53 1.70 22.67
CA ARG A 309 7.32 1.25 23.83
C ARG A 309 8.45 2.21 24.17
N HIS A 310 9.13 2.74 23.16
CA HIS A 310 10.24 3.68 23.34
C HIS A 310 9.76 5.06 23.85
N LEU A 311 8.56 5.50 23.47
CA LEU A 311 7.93 6.71 24.03
C LEU A 311 7.61 6.53 25.51
N VAL A 312 7.14 5.33 25.90
CA VAL A 312 6.88 4.96 27.29
C VAL A 312 8.16 4.91 28.11
N GLU A 313 9.19 4.20 27.62
CA GLU A 313 10.49 4.10 28.30
C GLU A 313 11.19 5.46 28.49
N ARG A 314 10.89 6.44 27.63
CA ARG A 314 11.38 7.82 27.73
C ARG A 314 10.51 8.73 28.61
N GLY A 315 9.39 8.24 29.13
CA GLY A 315 8.46 9.02 29.95
C GLY A 315 7.76 10.16 29.18
N ILE A 316 7.60 10.01 27.86
CA ILE A 316 6.87 10.95 26.99
C ILE A 316 5.37 10.59 26.99
N VAL A 317 5.06 9.29 27.04
CA VAL A 317 3.71 8.73 27.06
C VAL A 317 3.62 7.74 28.23
N PRO A 318 2.48 7.58 28.92
CA PRO A 318 1.27 8.39 28.82
C PRO A 318 1.51 9.86 29.14
N LEU A 319 0.60 10.72 28.67
CA LEU A 319 0.60 12.14 28.98
C LEU A 319 0.39 12.35 30.48
N LYS A 320 1.10 13.31 31.06
CA LYS A 320 1.00 13.62 32.51
C LYS A 320 -0.31 14.34 32.86
N SER A 321 -0.97 14.93 31.88
CA SER A 321 -2.20 15.69 32.05
C SER A 321 -2.95 15.78 30.72
N GLU A 322 -4.28 15.78 30.78
CA GLU A 322 -5.15 16.08 29.64
C GLU A 322 -4.87 17.46 29.02
N ALA A 323 -4.31 18.41 29.80
CA ALA A 323 -3.89 19.71 29.29
C ALA A 323 -2.89 19.60 28.13
N HIS A 324 -2.06 18.55 28.13
CA HIS A 324 -1.06 18.29 27.07
C HIS A 324 -1.69 18.11 25.68
N LEU A 325 -2.98 17.80 25.59
CA LEU A 325 -3.69 17.71 24.31
C LEU A 325 -3.87 19.08 23.63
N THR A 326 -3.79 20.17 24.39
CA THR A 326 -4.14 21.53 23.90
C THR A 326 -3.09 22.60 24.21
N ASP A 327 -2.19 22.38 25.16
CA ASP A 327 -1.19 23.36 25.60
C ASP A 327 0.08 23.44 24.73
N GLY A 328 0.12 22.68 23.64
CA GLY A 328 1.26 22.60 22.73
C GLY A 328 2.26 21.47 23.05
N TYR A 329 2.05 20.67 24.09
CA TYR A 329 2.93 19.53 24.40
C TYR A 329 3.05 18.55 23.22
N LEU A 330 1.96 18.33 22.46
CA LEU A 330 1.99 17.48 21.27
C LEU A 330 2.87 18.04 20.13
N ASP A 331 3.35 19.28 20.20
CA ASP A 331 4.37 19.82 19.28
C ASP A 331 5.80 19.40 19.62
N THR A 332 6.00 18.63 20.70
CA THR A 332 7.30 18.04 21.04
C THR A 332 7.85 17.26 19.85
N VAL A 333 9.07 17.62 19.42
CA VAL A 333 9.77 16.99 18.31
C VAL A 333 10.28 15.60 18.71
N VAL A 334 10.08 14.63 17.81
CA VAL A 334 10.47 13.22 17.94
C VAL A 334 11.44 12.90 16.80
N ASP A 335 12.70 13.34 16.93
CA ASP A 335 13.73 13.28 15.89
C ASP A 335 14.60 12.01 15.91
N TRP A 336 14.41 11.16 16.92
CA TRP A 336 15.21 9.96 17.18
C TRP A 336 14.67 8.69 16.54
N ILE A 337 13.49 8.73 15.91
CA ILE A 337 12.90 7.58 15.21
C ILE A 337 13.65 7.33 13.88
N PRO A 338 14.22 6.13 13.66
CA PRO A 338 14.86 5.80 12.38
C PRO A 338 13.88 5.84 11.20
N GLY A 339 14.33 6.41 10.07
CA GLY A 339 13.54 6.50 8.84
C GLY A 339 12.43 7.56 8.83
N ALA A 340 12.05 8.11 9.99
CA ALA A 340 11.07 9.18 10.08
C ALA A 340 11.69 10.58 9.84
N PRO A 341 10.88 11.56 9.39
CA PRO A 341 11.27 12.97 9.29
C PRO A 341 11.82 13.51 10.61
N LYS A 342 12.83 14.38 10.54
CA LYS A 342 13.49 14.95 11.74
C LYS A 342 12.66 16.03 12.44
N ASP A 343 11.67 16.57 11.75
CA ASP A 343 10.69 17.51 12.27
C ASP A 343 9.35 16.82 12.61
N LEU A 344 9.33 15.49 12.75
CA LEU A 344 8.17 14.75 13.21
C LEU A 344 7.83 15.18 14.64
N ARG A 345 6.57 15.46 14.93
CA ARG A 345 6.09 15.82 16.27
C ARG A 345 5.27 14.71 16.89
N LEU A 346 5.08 14.76 18.21
CA LEU A 346 4.23 13.81 18.93
C LEU A 346 2.79 13.79 18.39
N ARG A 347 2.24 14.92 17.94
CA ARG A 347 0.92 14.98 17.28
C ARG A 347 0.87 14.22 15.95
N ASP A 348 2.00 14.09 15.27
CA ASP A 348 2.09 13.46 13.95
C ASP A 348 2.18 11.92 14.06
N LEU A 349 2.40 11.37 15.27
CA LEU A 349 2.38 9.93 15.55
C LEU A 349 0.95 9.39 15.64
N PRO A 350 0.76 8.05 15.51
CA PRO A 350 -0.57 7.46 15.59
C PRO A 350 -1.24 7.80 16.94
N SER A 351 -2.52 8.17 16.89
CA SER A 351 -3.18 8.94 17.94
C SER A 351 -3.35 8.21 19.28
N PHE A 352 -3.17 6.89 19.35
CA PHE A 352 -3.34 6.13 20.59
C PHE A 352 -2.27 6.45 21.66
N VAL A 353 -1.21 7.19 21.30
CA VAL A 353 -0.28 7.78 22.29
C VAL A 353 -0.87 8.95 23.08
N ARG A 354 -2.02 9.47 22.66
CA ARG A 354 -2.67 10.65 23.25
C ARG A 354 -3.59 10.24 24.42
N THR A 355 -3.02 9.53 25.38
CA THR A 355 -3.72 9.01 26.57
C THR A 355 -2.95 9.41 27.82
N THR A 356 -3.66 9.66 28.93
CA THR A 356 -3.05 9.81 30.27
C THR A 356 -2.99 8.50 31.05
N ASP A 357 -3.66 7.46 30.55
CA ASP A 357 -3.80 6.18 31.23
C ASP A 357 -2.64 5.23 30.85
N PRO A 358 -1.79 4.79 31.79
CA PRO A 358 -0.78 3.77 31.53
C PRO A 358 -1.36 2.41 31.14
N ASP A 359 -2.59 2.12 31.54
CA ASP A 359 -3.29 0.86 31.24
C ASP A 359 -4.23 0.99 30.03
N ASP A 360 -4.09 2.08 29.25
CA ASP A 360 -4.89 2.30 28.04
C ASP A 360 -4.80 1.10 27.09
N ILE A 361 -5.96 0.54 26.74
CA ILE A 361 -6.05 -0.68 25.95
C ILE A 361 -5.41 -0.49 24.57
N MET A 362 -5.62 0.64 23.92
CA MET A 362 -5.14 0.86 22.56
C MET A 362 -3.63 1.08 22.53
N LEU A 363 -3.09 1.84 23.50
CA LEU A 363 -1.65 2.00 23.65
C LEU A 363 -0.95 0.65 23.85
N ASN A 364 -1.42 -0.14 24.83
CA ASN A 364 -0.80 -1.41 25.18
C ASN A 364 -1.00 -2.48 24.11
N PHE A 365 -2.17 -2.53 23.46
CA PHE A 365 -2.43 -3.43 22.34
C PHE A 365 -1.40 -3.26 21.22
N PHE A 366 -1.12 -2.03 20.78
CA PHE A 366 -0.12 -1.82 19.71
C PHE A 366 1.33 -2.06 20.18
N ILE A 367 1.64 -1.86 21.47
CA ILE A 367 2.94 -2.27 22.02
C ILE A 367 3.10 -3.80 21.92
N ASP A 368 2.08 -4.55 22.32
CA ASP A 368 2.11 -6.02 22.33
C ASP A 368 2.09 -6.60 20.91
N GLU A 369 1.21 -6.14 20.03
CA GLU A 369 1.09 -6.65 18.66
C GLU A 369 2.34 -6.35 17.84
N THR A 370 2.92 -5.14 17.92
CA THR A 370 4.17 -4.83 17.20
C THR A 370 5.35 -5.64 17.70
N ALA A 371 5.42 -5.95 19.01
CA ALA A 371 6.40 -6.87 19.55
C ALA A 371 6.15 -8.31 19.07
N GLY A 372 4.88 -8.74 19.01
CA GLY A 372 4.46 -10.06 18.54
C GLY A 372 4.80 -10.34 17.08
N MET A 373 4.82 -9.31 16.21
CA MET A 373 5.21 -9.44 14.80
C MET A 373 6.62 -10.00 14.59
N SER A 374 7.54 -9.82 15.55
CA SER A 374 8.89 -10.41 15.50
C SER A 374 8.89 -11.95 15.45
N GLN A 375 7.76 -12.58 15.78
CA GLN A 375 7.59 -14.03 15.75
C GLN A 375 7.13 -14.56 14.38
N ALA A 376 6.77 -13.69 13.43
CA ALA A 376 6.36 -14.10 12.10
C ALA A 376 7.57 -14.58 11.29
N SER A 377 7.37 -15.55 10.39
CA SER A 377 8.42 -15.91 9.43
C SER A 377 8.61 -14.83 8.36
N ALA A 378 7.57 -14.02 8.12
CA ALA A 378 7.62 -12.85 7.26
C ALA A 378 6.51 -11.84 7.58
N VAL A 379 6.74 -10.59 7.21
CA VAL A 379 5.76 -9.50 7.29
C VAL A 379 5.43 -8.99 5.89
N VAL A 380 4.21 -9.24 5.46
CA VAL A 380 3.66 -8.70 4.21
C VAL A 380 3.15 -7.30 4.50
N ILE A 381 3.39 -6.36 3.58
CA ILE A 381 2.96 -4.96 3.73
C ILE A 381 2.14 -4.57 2.51
N ASN A 382 0.94 -4.06 2.74
CA ASN A 382 0.12 -3.48 1.68
C ASN A 382 0.64 -2.07 1.30
N THR A 383 1.80 -2.01 0.67
CA THR A 383 2.40 -0.79 0.08
C THR A 383 3.21 -1.15 -1.16
N PHE A 384 3.74 -0.15 -1.86
CA PHE A 384 4.69 -0.30 -2.96
C PHE A 384 5.95 0.55 -2.69
N ASP A 385 7.09 0.12 -3.19
CA ASP A 385 8.38 0.62 -2.72
C ASP A 385 8.61 2.11 -2.98
N GLU A 386 8.12 2.64 -4.10
CA GLU A 386 8.34 4.03 -4.49
C GLU A 386 7.70 5.06 -3.55
N ILE A 387 6.65 4.70 -2.80
CA ILE A 387 6.02 5.61 -1.84
C ILE A 387 6.71 5.63 -0.47
N ASP A 388 7.35 4.52 -0.08
CA ASP A 388 7.81 4.27 1.29
C ASP A 388 9.29 3.84 1.41
N ALA A 389 10.11 3.96 0.36
CA ALA A 389 11.48 3.41 0.32
C ALA A 389 12.31 3.60 1.62
N THR A 390 12.41 4.83 2.12
CA THR A 390 13.15 5.13 3.37
C THR A 390 12.57 4.44 4.60
N LEU A 391 11.24 4.30 4.66
CA LEU A 391 10.54 3.65 5.75
C LEU A 391 10.69 2.13 5.66
N LEU A 392 10.61 1.57 4.45
CA LEU A 392 10.83 0.15 4.21
C LEU A 392 12.25 -0.27 4.60
N ASP A 393 13.26 0.54 4.30
CA ASP A 393 14.64 0.32 4.73
C ASP A 393 14.79 0.35 6.27
N ALA A 394 13.99 1.17 6.96
CA ALA A 394 13.95 1.18 8.42
C ALA A 394 13.23 -0.06 8.96
N MET A 395 12.07 -0.41 8.41
CA MET A 395 11.28 -1.58 8.78
C MET A 395 12.07 -2.88 8.60
N ALA A 396 12.82 -3.03 7.49
CA ALA A 396 13.65 -4.21 7.22
C ALA A 396 14.76 -4.45 8.26
N LYS A 397 15.13 -3.43 9.05
CA LYS A 397 16.10 -3.57 10.16
C LYS A 397 15.43 -3.96 11.48
N LEU A 398 14.11 -3.82 11.58
CA LEU A 398 13.32 -4.02 12.80
C LEU A 398 12.51 -5.32 12.77
N LEU A 399 12.16 -5.79 11.57
CA LEU A 399 11.24 -6.89 11.35
C LEU A 399 11.94 -8.10 10.71
N PRO A 400 11.30 -9.29 10.77
CA PRO A 400 11.57 -10.39 9.84
C PRO A 400 11.47 -9.94 8.38
N PRO A 401 11.87 -10.79 7.40
CA PRO A 401 11.79 -10.46 5.98
C PRO A 401 10.44 -9.83 5.59
N ILE A 402 10.51 -8.66 4.94
CA ILE A 402 9.34 -7.89 4.54
C ILE A 402 9.03 -8.07 3.05
N TYR A 403 7.74 -8.13 2.71
CA TYR A 403 7.27 -8.27 1.32
C TYR A 403 6.22 -7.22 1.01
N THR A 404 6.54 -6.27 0.13
CA THR A 404 5.59 -5.26 -0.37
C THR A 404 4.74 -5.86 -1.48
N VAL A 405 3.42 -5.97 -1.25
CA VAL A 405 2.47 -6.60 -2.21
C VAL A 405 1.40 -5.61 -2.71
N GLY A 406 1.49 -4.37 -2.24
CA GLY A 406 0.53 -3.32 -2.55
C GLY A 406 0.81 -2.61 -3.89
N PRO A 407 -0.09 -1.71 -4.30
CA PRO A 407 -1.40 -1.50 -3.71
C PRO A 407 -2.35 -2.66 -4.08
N LEU A 408 -2.81 -3.40 -3.08
CA LEU A 408 -3.61 -4.62 -3.27
C LEU A 408 -4.86 -4.45 -4.15
N PRO A 409 -5.57 -3.30 -4.15
CA PRO A 409 -6.66 -3.07 -5.10
C PRO A 409 -6.25 -3.22 -6.57
N LEU A 410 -5.11 -2.65 -6.96
CA LEU A 410 -4.58 -2.79 -8.33
C LEU A 410 -3.97 -4.16 -8.55
N THR A 411 -3.20 -4.67 -7.57
CA THR A 411 -2.54 -5.97 -7.67
C THR A 411 -3.57 -7.07 -7.94
N VAL A 412 -4.67 -7.11 -7.19
CA VAL A 412 -5.75 -8.07 -7.43
C VAL A 412 -6.40 -7.89 -8.79
N ARG A 413 -6.78 -6.64 -9.14
CA ARG A 413 -7.47 -6.37 -10.41
C ARG A 413 -6.66 -6.84 -11.62
N ASN A 414 -5.34 -6.69 -11.58
CA ASN A 414 -4.47 -7.00 -12.71
C ASN A 414 -4.04 -8.48 -12.76
N ASN A 415 -4.21 -9.23 -11.67
CA ASN A 415 -3.64 -10.57 -11.52
C ASN A 415 -4.66 -11.67 -11.22
N VAL A 416 -5.88 -11.31 -10.83
CA VAL A 416 -7.00 -12.24 -10.73
C VAL A 416 -7.84 -12.13 -12.00
N PRO A 417 -7.99 -13.22 -12.78
CA PRO A 417 -8.82 -13.21 -13.98
C PRO A 417 -10.26 -12.80 -13.65
N ALA A 418 -10.84 -11.93 -14.47
CA ALA A 418 -12.18 -11.38 -14.22
C ALA A 418 -13.30 -12.45 -14.29
N ASP A 419 -13.06 -13.53 -15.03
CA ASP A 419 -13.92 -14.71 -15.16
C ASP A 419 -13.69 -15.75 -14.06
N SER A 420 -12.68 -15.57 -13.20
CA SER A 420 -12.45 -16.46 -12.07
C SER A 420 -13.59 -16.33 -11.04
N PRO A 421 -14.15 -17.44 -10.52
CA PRO A 421 -15.14 -17.40 -9.45
C PRO A 421 -14.69 -16.62 -8.21
N VAL A 422 -13.37 -16.62 -7.92
CA VAL A 422 -12.79 -15.90 -6.78
C VAL A 422 -12.87 -14.37 -6.94
N ALA A 423 -13.00 -13.87 -8.18
CA ALA A 423 -13.17 -12.45 -8.45
C ALA A 423 -14.47 -11.91 -7.82
N ALA A 424 -15.54 -12.70 -7.80
CA ALA A 424 -16.86 -12.32 -7.29
C ALA A 424 -16.94 -12.25 -5.75
N ILE A 425 -16.02 -12.91 -5.03
CA ILE A 425 -15.99 -12.90 -3.56
C ILE A 425 -15.67 -11.48 -3.08
N GLY A 426 -16.57 -10.84 -2.33
CA GLY A 426 -16.37 -9.48 -1.83
C GLY A 426 -16.03 -9.44 -0.34
N SER A 427 -15.59 -8.28 0.16
CA SER A 427 -15.31 -8.05 1.59
C SER A 427 -16.18 -6.96 2.21
N ASN A 428 -17.10 -6.35 1.46
CA ASN A 428 -17.88 -5.21 1.95
C ASN A 428 -18.86 -5.64 3.04
N LEU A 429 -18.74 -5.01 4.21
CA LEU A 429 -19.66 -5.12 5.35
C LEU A 429 -20.84 -4.14 5.24
N TRP A 430 -20.82 -3.29 4.22
CA TRP A 430 -21.86 -2.31 3.90
C TRP A 430 -22.47 -2.62 2.54
N LYS A 431 -23.78 -2.41 2.39
CA LYS A 431 -24.48 -2.61 1.13
C LYS A 431 -24.11 -1.51 0.14
N GLU A 432 -23.42 -1.87 -0.94
CA GLU A 432 -23.04 -0.95 -2.00
C GLU A 432 -24.24 -0.48 -2.82
N GLN A 433 -24.24 0.80 -3.18
CA GLN A 433 -25.20 1.41 -4.08
C GLN A 433 -24.51 1.72 -5.42
N GLU A 434 -25.17 1.38 -6.53
CA GLU A 434 -24.66 1.71 -7.88
C GLU A 434 -25.01 3.14 -8.35
N ALA A 435 -26.06 3.73 -7.77
CA ALA A 435 -26.54 5.07 -8.14
C ALA A 435 -25.44 6.16 -8.13
N PRO A 436 -24.47 6.16 -7.19
CA PRO A 436 -23.32 7.08 -7.22
C PRO A 436 -22.50 7.02 -8.51
N LEU A 437 -22.22 5.83 -9.05
CA LEU A 437 -21.43 5.71 -10.28
C LEU A 437 -22.21 6.28 -11.48
N ARG A 438 -23.50 5.92 -11.60
CA ARG A 438 -24.37 6.44 -12.67
C ARG A 438 -24.56 7.96 -12.61
N TRP A 439 -24.46 8.55 -11.42
CA TRP A 439 -24.56 10.00 -11.24
C TRP A 439 -23.25 10.74 -11.61
N LEU A 440 -22.12 10.04 -11.60
CA LEU A 440 -20.85 10.58 -12.07
C LEU A 440 -20.78 10.57 -13.61
N ASP A 441 -21.46 9.63 -14.27
CA ASP A 441 -21.52 9.54 -15.73
C ASP A 441 -21.97 10.86 -16.36
N GLY A 442 -21.25 11.32 -17.38
CA GLY A 442 -21.56 12.55 -18.11
C GLY A 442 -21.13 13.85 -17.41
N ARG A 443 -20.57 13.79 -16.20
CA ARG A 443 -19.95 14.96 -15.56
C ARG A 443 -18.58 15.24 -16.15
N ALA A 444 -18.22 16.52 -16.21
CA ALA A 444 -16.93 16.94 -16.76
C ALA A 444 -15.76 16.32 -15.96
N PRO A 445 -14.64 15.97 -16.62
CA PRO A 445 -13.47 15.44 -15.93
C PRO A 445 -13.01 16.38 -14.81
N ARG A 446 -12.68 15.79 -13.65
CA ARG A 446 -12.14 16.47 -12.46
C ARG A 446 -13.01 17.63 -11.95
N SER A 447 -14.34 17.49 -12.07
CA SER A 447 -15.31 18.51 -11.65
C SER A 447 -16.06 18.16 -10.35
N VAL A 448 -15.85 16.95 -9.82
CA VAL A 448 -16.56 16.42 -8.65
C VAL A 448 -15.63 16.27 -7.46
N VAL A 449 -16.08 16.72 -6.29
CA VAL A 449 -15.46 16.41 -5.01
C VAL A 449 -16.08 15.13 -4.47
N TYR A 450 -15.26 14.11 -4.25
CA TYR A 450 -15.70 12.90 -3.56
C TYR A 450 -15.42 13.02 -2.06
N VAL A 451 -16.37 12.63 -1.21
CA VAL A 451 -16.29 12.78 0.25
C VAL A 451 -16.60 11.44 0.92
N ASN A 452 -15.64 10.91 1.67
CA ASN A 452 -15.84 9.68 2.45
C ASN A 452 -14.88 9.61 3.66
N PHE A 453 -15.45 9.55 4.86
CA PHE A 453 -14.71 9.48 6.13
C PHE A 453 -14.51 8.05 6.66
N GLY A 454 -14.68 7.04 5.81
CA GLY A 454 -14.41 5.64 6.17
C GLY A 454 -15.55 4.98 6.95
N SER A 455 -15.29 3.76 7.42
CA SER A 455 -16.28 2.87 8.04
C SER A 455 -16.36 2.95 9.56
N ILE A 456 -15.55 3.80 10.21
CA ILE A 456 -15.41 3.88 11.67
C ILE A 456 -15.52 5.32 12.18
N THR A 457 -14.91 6.30 11.49
CA THR A 457 -14.82 7.69 11.96
C THR A 457 -16.18 8.32 12.19
N VAL A 458 -16.51 8.69 13.42
CA VAL A 458 -17.74 9.42 13.75
C VAL A 458 -17.47 10.92 13.88
N MET A 459 -18.47 11.76 13.62
CA MET A 459 -18.37 13.22 13.81
C MET A 459 -19.53 13.76 14.65
N SER A 460 -19.35 14.98 15.18
CA SER A 460 -20.45 15.73 15.80
C SER A 460 -21.39 16.25 14.70
N ASN A 461 -22.62 16.59 15.09
CA ASN A 461 -23.54 17.24 14.18
C ASN A 461 -23.02 18.62 13.73
N GLU A 462 -22.30 19.32 14.60
CA GLU A 462 -21.67 20.61 14.27
C GLU A 462 -20.66 20.46 13.13
N HIS A 463 -19.74 19.48 13.23
CA HIS A 463 -18.80 19.21 12.14
C HIS A 463 -19.51 18.79 10.85
N LEU A 464 -20.59 17.98 10.94
CA LEU A 464 -21.39 17.62 9.77
C LEU A 464 -21.93 18.88 9.06
N VAL A 465 -22.48 19.83 9.81
CA VAL A 465 -23.02 21.09 9.29
C VAL A 465 -21.92 21.96 8.68
N GLU A 466 -20.74 22.05 9.31
CA GLU A 466 -19.60 22.80 8.77
C GLU A 466 -19.06 22.19 7.46
N PHE A 467 -18.95 20.86 7.38
CA PHE A 467 -18.60 20.18 6.12
C PHE A 467 -19.65 20.40 5.04
N ALA A 468 -20.94 20.27 5.38
CA ALA A 468 -22.03 20.46 4.44
C ALA A 468 -22.02 21.86 3.83
N TRP A 469 -21.97 22.90 4.65
CA TRP A 469 -21.92 24.27 4.14
C TRP A 469 -20.59 24.59 3.44
N GLY A 470 -19.47 24.04 3.91
CA GLY A 470 -18.19 24.17 3.20
C GLY A 470 -18.28 23.61 1.78
N LEU A 471 -18.82 22.40 1.62
CA LEU A 471 -19.06 21.78 0.30
C LEU A 471 -20.03 22.60 -0.56
N ALA A 472 -21.17 23.01 0.01
CA ALA A 472 -22.19 23.77 -0.70
C ALA A 472 -21.63 25.09 -1.27
N ASN A 473 -20.86 25.81 -0.45
CA ASN A 473 -20.29 27.11 -0.79
C ASN A 473 -19.24 27.04 -1.89
N THR A 474 -18.55 25.90 -2.05
CA THR A 474 -17.56 25.74 -3.13
C THR A 474 -18.16 25.89 -4.53
N GLY A 475 -19.46 25.60 -4.67
CA GLY A 475 -20.14 25.56 -5.97
C GLY A 475 -19.85 24.29 -6.80
N TYR A 476 -18.90 23.44 -6.41
CA TYR A 476 -18.62 22.19 -7.11
C TYR A 476 -19.75 21.18 -6.94
N ALA A 477 -19.80 20.21 -7.86
CA ALA A 477 -20.58 19.02 -7.64
C ALA A 477 -19.86 18.12 -6.62
N PHE A 478 -20.60 17.41 -5.78
CA PHE A 478 -20.00 16.50 -4.82
C PHE A 478 -20.81 15.24 -4.60
N LEU A 479 -20.09 14.13 -4.41
CA LEU A 479 -20.61 12.84 -4.00
C LEU A 479 -20.15 12.59 -2.56
N TRP A 480 -21.07 12.48 -1.62
CA TRP A 480 -20.76 12.29 -0.21
C TRP A 480 -21.37 11.00 0.34
N ASN A 481 -20.50 10.11 0.83
CA ASN A 481 -20.91 8.98 1.64
C ASN A 481 -21.24 9.40 3.07
N VAL A 482 -22.52 9.33 3.43
CA VAL A 482 -23.08 9.60 4.75
C VAL A 482 -23.72 8.33 5.29
N ARG A 483 -22.93 7.58 6.08
CA ARG A 483 -23.39 6.33 6.71
C ARG A 483 -24.32 6.62 7.91
N PRO A 484 -25.25 5.71 8.25
CA PRO A 484 -26.21 5.93 9.34
C PRO A 484 -25.56 6.24 10.70
N ASP A 485 -24.40 5.65 10.97
CA ASP A 485 -23.60 5.80 12.17
C ASP A 485 -22.51 6.90 12.06
N LEU A 486 -22.60 7.80 11.07
CA LEU A 486 -21.59 8.85 10.89
C LEU A 486 -21.67 9.90 12.01
N VAL A 487 -22.87 10.19 12.51
CA VAL A 487 -23.11 11.20 13.55
C VAL A 487 -23.31 10.53 14.90
N LYS A 488 -22.62 11.01 15.93
CA LYS A 488 -22.82 10.53 17.31
C LYS A 488 -24.30 10.66 17.72
N GLY A 489 -24.94 9.56 18.13
CA GLY A 489 -26.29 9.55 18.69
C GLY A 489 -27.41 8.96 17.82
N GLY A 490 -27.16 8.67 16.53
CA GLY A 490 -28.07 7.91 15.66
C GLY A 490 -29.33 8.64 15.14
N ASP A 491 -29.72 8.29 13.91
CA ASP A 491 -31.07 8.39 13.29
C ASP A 491 -31.60 9.69 12.66
N SER A 492 -30.79 10.73 12.47
CA SER A 492 -31.06 11.65 11.34
C SER A 492 -29.77 12.31 10.87
N THR A 493 -29.56 12.40 9.55
CA THR A 493 -28.57 13.34 9.04
C THR A 493 -29.04 14.72 9.47
N GLY A 494 -28.41 15.32 10.48
CA GLY A 494 -28.75 16.67 10.97
C GLY A 494 -28.35 17.77 9.97
N LEU A 495 -28.39 17.45 8.68
CA LEU A 495 -28.23 18.37 7.57
C LEU A 495 -29.46 19.30 7.54
N PRO A 496 -29.27 20.62 7.56
CA PRO A 496 -30.38 21.57 7.53
C PRO A 496 -31.21 21.43 6.23
N PRO A 497 -32.54 21.59 6.25
CA PRO A 497 -33.36 21.54 5.04
C PRO A 497 -32.88 22.48 3.92
N GLU A 498 -32.33 23.63 4.29
CA GLU A 498 -31.78 24.63 3.37
C GLU A 498 -30.58 24.10 2.58
N PHE A 499 -29.87 23.10 3.09
CA PHE A 499 -28.74 22.46 2.40
C PHE A 499 -29.17 21.73 1.13
N ALA A 500 -30.34 21.08 1.15
CA ALA A 500 -30.88 20.38 -0.01
C ALA A 500 -31.19 21.37 -1.15
N ALA A 501 -31.82 22.50 -0.81
CA ALA A 501 -32.10 23.58 -1.76
C ALA A 501 -30.81 24.22 -2.29
N ALA A 502 -29.83 24.50 -1.41
CA ALA A 502 -28.56 25.11 -1.79
C ALA A 502 -27.72 24.24 -2.74
N THR A 503 -27.90 22.92 -2.70
CA THR A 503 -27.08 21.95 -3.46
C THR A 503 -27.85 21.20 -4.55
N GLU A 504 -29.05 21.65 -4.88
CA GLU A 504 -29.91 21.06 -5.91
C GLU A 504 -29.15 20.86 -7.24
N GLY A 505 -29.23 19.64 -7.78
CA GLY A 505 -28.55 19.23 -9.02
C GLY A 505 -27.03 19.02 -8.91
N ARG A 506 -26.40 19.39 -7.78
CA ARG A 506 -24.94 19.33 -7.59
C ARG A 506 -24.49 18.34 -6.52
N SER A 507 -25.39 17.84 -5.69
CA SER A 507 -25.07 16.85 -4.66
C SER A 507 -25.58 15.45 -4.99
N MET A 508 -24.84 14.44 -4.56
CA MET A 508 -25.29 13.06 -4.42
C MET A 508 -24.91 12.58 -3.02
N LEU A 509 -25.93 12.25 -2.22
CA LEU A 509 -25.74 11.63 -0.91
C LEU A 509 -25.99 10.13 -1.04
N SER A 510 -25.07 9.32 -0.54
CA SER A 510 -25.15 7.86 -0.57
C SER A 510 -24.72 7.29 0.78
N THR A 511 -25.24 6.15 1.19
CA THR A 511 -24.76 5.51 2.43
C THR A 511 -23.42 4.81 2.20
N TRP A 512 -23.29 4.08 1.09
CA TRP A 512 -22.08 3.37 0.72
C TRP A 512 -22.00 3.14 -0.79
N CYS A 513 -20.79 3.21 -1.35
CA CYS A 513 -20.54 3.03 -2.79
C CYS A 513 -19.27 2.21 -3.06
N PRO A 514 -19.10 1.67 -4.28
CA PRO A 514 -17.85 1.07 -4.75
C PRO A 514 -16.74 2.13 -4.85
N ARG A 515 -16.13 2.48 -3.71
CA ARG A 515 -15.20 3.61 -3.55
C ARG A 515 -14.03 3.57 -4.53
N ALA A 516 -13.44 2.41 -4.77
CA ALA A 516 -12.34 2.27 -5.73
C ALA A 516 -12.78 2.69 -7.15
N ALA A 517 -13.96 2.25 -7.60
CA ALA A 517 -14.50 2.63 -8.90
C ALA A 517 -14.84 4.13 -8.97
N VAL A 518 -15.36 4.70 -7.88
CA VAL A 518 -15.61 6.16 -7.78
C VAL A 518 -14.31 6.95 -7.91
N LEU A 519 -13.25 6.55 -7.18
CA LEU A 519 -11.95 7.24 -7.22
C LEU A 519 -11.24 7.11 -8.58
N GLU A 520 -11.56 6.09 -9.36
CA GLU A 520 -11.04 5.92 -10.72
C GLU A 520 -11.89 6.61 -11.79
N HIS A 521 -13.07 7.11 -11.43
CA HIS A 521 -13.95 7.80 -12.36
C HIS A 521 -13.40 9.17 -12.74
N GLU A 522 -13.34 9.48 -14.04
CA GLU A 522 -12.68 10.68 -14.57
C GLU A 522 -13.24 12.00 -14.03
N ALA A 523 -14.52 12.02 -13.66
CA ALA A 523 -15.19 13.19 -13.09
C ALA A 523 -14.65 13.58 -11.71
N VAL A 524 -14.06 12.66 -10.95
CA VAL A 524 -13.57 12.95 -9.59
C VAL A 524 -12.26 13.75 -9.66
N GLY A 525 -12.26 14.94 -9.07
CA GLY A 525 -11.13 15.87 -9.09
C GLY A 525 -10.33 15.90 -7.78
N VAL A 526 -11.01 15.74 -6.65
CA VAL A 526 -10.43 15.78 -5.29
C VAL A 526 -11.18 14.81 -4.40
N PHE A 527 -10.45 14.17 -3.47
CA PHE A 527 -11.01 13.30 -2.45
C PHE A 527 -10.88 13.92 -1.04
N LEU A 528 -12.00 14.28 -0.43
CA LEU A 528 -12.09 14.65 0.98
C LEU A 528 -12.21 13.38 1.84
N THR A 529 -11.22 13.14 2.70
CA THR A 529 -11.03 11.84 3.35
C THR A 529 -10.56 11.96 4.80
N HIS A 530 -10.89 10.94 5.60
CA HIS A 530 -10.36 10.72 6.94
C HIS A 530 -8.89 10.27 7.00
N SER A 531 -8.23 10.14 5.84
CA SER A 531 -6.82 9.74 5.75
C SER A 531 -6.46 8.29 6.09
N GLY A 532 -7.41 7.36 6.09
CA GLY A 532 -7.12 5.92 6.22
C GLY A 532 -6.24 5.36 5.08
N TRP A 533 -5.48 4.30 5.35
CA TRP A 533 -4.47 3.80 4.41
C TRP A 533 -5.04 3.20 3.13
N ASN A 534 -6.03 2.31 3.21
CA ASN A 534 -6.66 1.75 1.99
C ASN A 534 -7.25 2.82 1.07
N SER A 535 -7.92 3.81 1.65
CA SER A 535 -8.47 4.96 0.92
C SER A 535 -7.36 5.81 0.28
N THR A 536 -6.20 5.89 0.92
CA THR A 536 -5.01 6.56 0.37
C THR A 536 -4.50 5.83 -0.88
N LEU A 537 -4.33 4.51 -0.78
CA LEU A 537 -3.90 3.69 -1.91
C LEU A 537 -4.88 3.78 -3.07
N GLU A 538 -6.19 3.63 -2.83
CA GLU A 538 -7.21 3.77 -3.88
C GLU A 538 -7.19 5.16 -4.54
N SER A 539 -7.00 6.23 -3.76
CA SER A 539 -6.88 7.60 -4.31
C SER A 539 -5.65 7.76 -5.18
N ILE A 540 -4.52 7.17 -4.79
CA ILE A 540 -3.30 7.14 -5.61
C ILE A 540 -3.56 6.37 -6.90
N CYS A 541 -4.22 5.21 -6.83
CA CYS A 541 -4.55 4.39 -8.00
C CYS A 541 -5.44 5.15 -9.00
N GLY A 542 -6.39 5.94 -8.49
CA GLY A 542 -7.23 6.84 -9.29
C GLY A 542 -6.53 8.13 -9.75
N GLY A 543 -5.35 8.45 -9.22
CA GLY A 543 -4.66 9.70 -9.52
C GLY A 543 -5.36 10.94 -8.96
N VAL A 544 -6.07 10.78 -7.84
CA VAL A 544 -6.89 11.81 -7.21
C VAL A 544 -6.15 12.40 -5.98
N PRO A 545 -5.90 13.72 -5.93
CA PRO A 545 -5.31 14.38 -4.76
C PRO A 545 -6.32 14.43 -3.60
N MET A 546 -5.81 14.59 -2.38
CA MET A 546 -6.63 14.47 -1.17
C MET A 546 -6.71 15.78 -0.37
N VAL A 547 -7.87 16.02 0.23
CA VAL A 547 -8.03 16.92 1.38
C VAL A 547 -8.35 16.03 2.58
N CYS A 548 -7.61 16.20 3.66
CA CYS A 548 -7.55 15.24 4.75
C CYS A 548 -8.08 15.84 6.05
N TRP A 549 -8.96 15.09 6.72
CA TRP A 549 -9.42 15.38 8.07
C TRP A 549 -9.20 14.12 8.94
N PRO A 550 -7.97 13.93 9.47
CA PRO A 550 -7.64 12.73 10.23
C PRO A 550 -8.34 12.70 11.59
N PHE A 551 -8.74 11.52 12.06
CA PHE A 551 -9.49 11.37 13.31
C PHE A 551 -8.76 10.53 14.35
N PHE A 552 -8.29 9.33 14.00
CA PHE A 552 -7.70 8.39 14.95
C PHE A 552 -6.66 7.47 14.32
N ALA A 553 -6.02 6.63 15.16
CA ALA A 553 -5.02 5.66 14.72
C ALA A 553 -3.88 6.38 13.96
N GLU A 554 -3.39 5.82 12.86
CA GLU A 554 -2.31 6.40 12.07
C GLU A 554 -2.78 7.46 11.06
N GLN A 555 -4.06 7.88 11.10
CA GLN A 555 -4.60 8.83 10.13
C GLN A 555 -3.87 10.18 10.16
N GLN A 556 -3.48 10.66 11.34
CA GLN A 556 -2.68 11.88 11.50
C GLN A 556 -1.30 11.73 10.87
N THR A 557 -0.66 10.58 11.07
CA THR A 557 0.61 10.24 10.42
C THR A 557 0.47 10.21 8.90
N ASN A 558 -0.56 9.54 8.38
CA ASN A 558 -0.86 9.50 6.95
C ASN A 558 -1.11 10.91 6.40
N CYS A 559 -1.85 11.75 7.12
CA CYS A 559 -2.14 13.13 6.73
C CYS A 559 -0.86 13.95 6.61
N ARG A 560 0.03 13.87 7.61
CA ARG A 560 1.33 14.54 7.63
C ARG A 560 2.16 14.14 6.42
N TYR A 561 2.33 12.85 6.16
CA TYR A 561 3.12 12.36 5.02
C TYR A 561 2.54 12.78 3.67
N LYS A 562 1.21 12.77 3.51
CA LYS A 562 0.57 13.30 2.29
C LYS A 562 0.86 14.77 2.07
N ARG A 563 0.88 15.55 3.15
CA ARG A 563 1.10 17.00 3.09
C ARG A 563 2.55 17.34 2.76
N THR A 564 3.51 16.58 3.28
CA THR A 564 4.93 16.94 3.22
C THR A 564 5.74 16.03 2.31
N GLU A 565 5.86 14.75 2.63
CA GLU A 565 6.79 13.85 1.95
C GLU A 565 6.29 13.47 0.56
N TRP A 566 5.01 13.11 0.47
CA TRP A 566 4.38 12.75 -0.80
C TRP A 566 3.86 13.97 -1.56
N GLY A 567 3.47 15.04 -0.86
CA GLY A 567 2.94 16.27 -1.46
C GLY A 567 1.66 16.05 -2.28
N ILE A 568 0.82 15.12 -1.86
CA ILE A 568 -0.45 14.74 -2.53
C ILE A 568 -1.70 15.10 -1.70
N GLY A 569 -1.51 15.77 -0.55
CA GLY A 569 -2.61 16.11 0.34
C GLY A 569 -2.55 17.49 0.98
N MET A 570 -3.71 17.96 1.41
CA MET A 570 -3.89 19.11 2.30
C MET A 570 -4.61 18.65 3.57
N GLU A 571 -4.47 19.40 4.65
CA GLU A 571 -5.00 19.05 5.96
C GLU A 571 -6.03 20.11 6.39
N ILE A 572 -7.16 19.65 6.89
CA ILE A 572 -8.18 20.44 7.59
C ILE A 572 -7.82 20.40 9.08
N GLY A 573 -7.87 21.55 9.75
CA GLY A 573 -7.65 21.63 11.19
C GLY A 573 -8.68 20.85 12.02
N ASP A 574 -8.36 20.66 13.31
CA ASP A 574 -9.25 19.97 14.25
C ASP A 574 -10.57 20.74 14.47
N ASP A 575 -10.49 22.08 14.50
CA ASP A 575 -11.66 22.97 14.58
C ASP A 575 -12.23 23.23 13.18
N VAL A 576 -13.04 22.28 12.69
CA VAL A 576 -13.58 22.32 11.32
C VAL A 576 -14.47 23.55 11.14
N ARG A 577 -14.10 24.42 10.21
CA ARG A 577 -14.92 25.58 9.80
C ARG A 577 -15.25 25.50 8.32
N ARG A 578 -16.50 25.79 7.95
CA ARG A 578 -16.99 25.78 6.55
C ARG A 578 -16.14 26.63 5.60
N GLY A 579 -15.62 27.76 6.08
CA GLY A 579 -14.76 28.64 5.29
C GLY A 579 -13.39 28.01 5.00
N GLU A 580 -12.83 27.28 5.97
CA GLU A 580 -11.60 26.50 5.76
C GLU A 580 -11.84 25.35 4.78
N VAL A 581 -12.92 24.58 4.99
CA VAL A 581 -13.32 23.48 4.08
C VAL A 581 -13.47 24.00 2.65
N GLU A 582 -14.20 25.11 2.46
CA GLU A 582 -14.37 25.73 1.15
C GLU A 582 -13.02 26.12 0.53
N ALA A 583 -12.19 26.86 1.27
CA ALA A 583 -10.92 27.37 0.78
C ALA A 583 -9.96 26.23 0.37
N LEU A 584 -9.87 25.17 1.18
CA LEU A 584 -9.03 24.02 0.90
C LEU A 584 -9.51 23.22 -0.31
N ILE A 585 -10.83 23.03 -0.46
CA ILE A 585 -11.40 22.36 -1.63
C ILE A 585 -11.13 23.18 -2.89
N ARG A 586 -11.33 24.50 -2.87
CA ARG A 586 -11.01 25.37 -4.01
C ARG A 586 -9.53 25.28 -4.38
N GLU A 587 -8.63 25.41 -3.41
CA GLU A 587 -7.18 25.31 -3.66
C GLU A 587 -6.78 23.92 -4.21
N ALA A 588 -7.43 22.85 -3.74
CA ALA A 588 -7.18 21.51 -4.24
C ALA A 588 -7.73 21.30 -5.67
N MET A 589 -8.89 21.87 -6.00
CA MET A 589 -9.53 21.73 -7.32
C MET A 589 -8.79 22.55 -8.39
N GLU A 590 -8.55 23.84 -8.17
CA GLU A 590 -8.05 24.75 -9.22
C GLU A 590 -6.74 25.47 -8.87
N GLY A 591 -6.40 25.55 -7.58
CA GLY A 591 -5.25 26.27 -7.06
C GLY A 591 -3.88 25.69 -7.47
N LYS A 592 -2.82 26.48 -7.26
CA LYS A 592 -1.45 26.10 -7.63
C LYS A 592 -0.98 24.87 -6.87
N LYS A 593 -1.33 24.77 -5.59
CA LYS A 593 -1.02 23.60 -4.77
C LYS A 593 -1.79 22.38 -5.27
N GLY A 594 -3.07 22.52 -5.62
CA GLY A 594 -3.87 21.47 -6.24
C GLY A 594 -3.27 20.91 -7.54
N GLN A 595 -2.74 21.79 -8.39
CA GLN A 595 -2.05 21.40 -9.62
C GLN A 595 -0.78 20.58 -9.35
N GLU A 596 0.03 20.99 -8.37
CA GLU A 596 1.22 20.25 -7.95
C GLU A 596 0.87 18.90 -7.32
N MET A 597 -0.16 18.86 -6.44
CA MET A 597 -0.64 17.60 -5.86
C MET A 597 -1.09 16.61 -6.94
N ARG A 598 -1.81 17.09 -7.96
CA ARG A 598 -2.21 16.27 -9.13
C ARG A 598 -1.01 15.71 -9.89
N ARG A 599 0.02 16.53 -10.11
CA ARG A 599 1.24 16.09 -10.78
C ARG A 599 1.91 14.96 -9.98
N ARG A 600 2.05 15.13 -8.67
CA ARG A 600 2.68 14.14 -7.78
C ARG A 600 1.88 12.86 -7.64
N VAL A 601 0.57 12.94 -7.42
CA VAL A 601 -0.28 11.74 -7.31
C VAL A 601 -0.33 10.97 -8.62
N THR A 602 -0.23 11.65 -9.78
CA THR A 602 -0.11 10.98 -11.08
C THR A 602 1.21 10.21 -11.18
N GLN A 603 2.33 10.77 -10.70
CA GLN A 603 3.61 10.05 -10.67
C GLN A 603 3.55 8.80 -9.78
N LEU A 604 2.96 8.93 -8.59
CA LEU A 604 2.75 7.79 -7.69
C LEU A 604 1.79 6.75 -8.28
N ARG A 605 0.75 7.19 -9.00
CA ARG A 605 -0.15 6.31 -9.74
C ARG A 605 0.61 5.48 -10.76
N ASP A 606 1.50 6.10 -11.54
CA ASP A 606 2.27 5.40 -12.57
C ASP A 606 3.19 4.34 -11.94
N SER A 607 3.83 4.65 -10.81
CA SER A 607 4.62 3.68 -10.02
C SER A 607 3.74 2.55 -9.47
N ALA A 608 2.61 2.87 -8.87
CA ALA A 608 1.64 1.90 -8.36
C ALA A 608 1.14 0.95 -9.47
N VAL A 609 0.83 1.48 -10.65
CA VAL A 609 0.44 0.71 -11.83
C VAL A 609 1.57 -0.21 -12.28
N ALA A 610 2.83 0.27 -12.30
CA ALA A 610 3.98 -0.55 -12.66
C ALA A 610 4.23 -1.68 -11.65
N ALA A 611 4.13 -1.41 -10.35
CA ALA A 611 4.32 -2.38 -9.29
C ALA A 611 3.27 -3.50 -9.33
N ALA A 612 2.01 -3.16 -9.66
CA ALA A 612 0.87 -4.07 -9.69
C ALA A 612 0.69 -4.88 -10.99
N ARG A 613 1.61 -4.78 -11.97
CA ARG A 613 1.55 -5.62 -13.19
C ARG A 613 1.81 -7.10 -12.87
N PRO A 614 1.43 -8.03 -13.76
CA PRO A 614 1.74 -9.45 -13.57
C PRO A 614 3.21 -9.80 -13.38
N ASP A 615 4.10 -9.05 -14.02
CA ASP A 615 5.55 -9.13 -13.85
C ASP A 615 6.11 -8.05 -12.90
N GLY A 616 5.21 -7.27 -12.28
CA GLY A 616 5.53 -6.16 -11.40
C GLY A 616 6.06 -6.61 -10.04
N ARG A 617 6.71 -5.67 -9.33
CA ARG A 617 7.38 -5.94 -8.05
C ARG A 617 6.44 -6.54 -7.01
N SER A 618 5.19 -6.10 -6.96
CA SER A 618 4.21 -6.57 -5.98
C SER A 618 3.89 -8.05 -6.16
N MET A 619 3.68 -8.50 -7.41
CA MET A 619 3.45 -9.92 -7.70
C MET A 619 4.71 -10.76 -7.51
N ARG A 620 5.88 -10.25 -7.89
CA ARG A 620 7.15 -10.94 -7.59
C ARG A 620 7.36 -11.14 -6.09
N ASN A 621 6.94 -10.19 -5.26
CA ASN A 621 6.99 -10.33 -3.81
C ASN A 621 5.95 -11.30 -3.26
N VAL A 622 4.77 -11.42 -3.88
CA VAL A 622 3.81 -12.50 -3.57
C VAL A 622 4.43 -13.86 -3.89
N ASP A 623 5.06 -14.00 -5.06
CA ASP A 623 5.70 -15.25 -5.46
C ASP A 623 6.87 -15.61 -4.53
N LYS A 624 7.72 -14.64 -4.15
CA LYS A 624 8.79 -14.83 -3.15
C LYS A 624 8.25 -15.21 -1.77
N LEU A 625 7.19 -14.56 -1.29
CA LEU A 625 6.53 -14.93 -0.04
C LEU A 625 6.08 -16.40 -0.06
N ILE A 626 5.51 -16.85 -1.18
CA ILE A 626 5.07 -18.23 -1.33
C ILE A 626 6.26 -19.20 -1.29
N GLU A 627 7.28 -18.95 -2.11
CA GLU A 627 8.47 -19.80 -2.26
C GLU A 627 9.30 -19.87 -0.96
N GLU A 628 9.60 -18.71 -0.37
CA GLU A 628 10.58 -18.59 0.71
C GLU A 628 9.94 -18.78 2.09
N VAL A 629 8.61 -18.75 2.21
CA VAL A 629 7.92 -18.75 3.51
C VAL A 629 6.77 -19.73 3.58
N LEU A 630 5.80 -19.66 2.65
CA LEU A 630 4.56 -20.44 2.80
C LEU A 630 4.69 -21.90 2.35
N LEU A 631 5.65 -22.20 1.47
CA LEU A 631 5.96 -23.56 1.00
C LEU A 631 7.33 -24.09 1.47
N ALA A 632 8.11 -23.26 2.16
CA ALA A 632 9.53 -23.51 2.49
C ALA A 632 9.79 -24.73 3.36
#